data_AF-A0A1B6CH34-F1
#
_entry.id   AF-A0A1B6CH34-F1
#
_cell.length_a   1.000
_cell.length_b   1.000
_cell.length_c   1.000
_cell.angle_alpha   90.00
_cell.angle_beta   90.00
_cell.angle_gamma   90.00
#
_symmetry.space_group_name_H-M   'P 1'
#
loop_
_entity.id
_entity.type
_entity.pdbx_description
1 polymer ?
#
loop_
_entity_poly.entity_id
_entity_poly.type
_entity_poly.pdbx_seq_one_letter_code
_entity_poly.pdbx_strand_id
1 'polypeptide(L)'
;MKLFFILMTITIGVSYFQFIYCRSLDKYLSFLDAEIVKQLMYPVKDDRNSLYDRINTYNTGLYDVAKAYGKKAEHAIPIANALKKLGMPDFAKVEIDYKKLQQTFDWEDIQITHLKCIIEDTRKLWAKLENPAVKVSGESTSSFQDHSYT
;
A
#
# COMPACT_ATOMS: atom_id res chain seq x y z
N MET A 1 40.31 13.50 -17.13
CA MET A 1 39.89 12.08 -17.09
C MET A 1 39.37 11.63 -15.72
N LYS A 2 40.08 11.80 -14.61
CA LYS A 2 39.65 11.28 -13.28
C LYS A 2 38.24 11.72 -12.82
N LEU A 3 37.84 12.97 -13.09
CA LEU A 3 36.51 13.48 -12.72
C LEU A 3 35.36 12.77 -13.45
N PHE A 4 35.56 12.38 -14.71
CA PHE A 4 34.55 11.69 -15.51
C PHE A 4 34.26 10.28 -14.99
N PHE A 5 35.30 9.55 -14.57
CA PHE A 5 35.14 8.23 -13.96
C PHE A 5 34.36 8.27 -12.65
N ILE A 6 34.59 9.29 -11.81
CA ILE A 6 33.87 9.46 -10.53
C ILE A 6 32.38 9.76 -10.77
N LEU A 7 32.06 10.61 -11.75
CA LEU A 7 30.66 10.92 -12.08
C LEU A 7 29.93 9.71 -12.67
N MET A 8 30.62 8.88 -13.47
CA MET A 8 30.05 7.63 -13.99
C MET A 8 29.79 6.59 -12.90
N THR A 9 30.69 6.41 -11.94
CA THR A 9 30.47 5.43 -10.86
C THR A 9 29.33 5.84 -9.94
N ILE A 10 29.18 7.13 -9.65
CA ILE A 10 28.06 7.65 -8.84
C ILE A 10 26.73 7.43 -9.57
N THR A 11 26.64 7.75 -10.86
CA THR A 11 25.40 7.59 -11.64
C THR A 11 24.99 6.13 -11.79
N ILE A 12 25.94 5.22 -12.00
CA ILE A 12 25.69 3.77 -12.01
C ILE A 12 25.20 3.30 -10.63
N GLY A 13 25.83 3.76 -9.55
CA GLY A 13 25.45 3.42 -8.18
C GLY A 13 24.02 3.85 -7.83
N VAL A 14 23.66 5.09 -8.17
CA VAL A 14 22.30 5.62 -7.96
C VAL A 14 21.28 4.82 -8.78
N SER A 15 21.57 4.53 -10.04
CA SER A 15 20.70 3.75 -10.92
C SER A 15 20.49 2.32 -10.38
N TYR A 16 21.54 1.69 -9.87
CA TYR A 16 21.49 0.35 -9.30
C TYR A 16 20.69 0.32 -7.99
N PHE A 17 20.93 1.28 -7.09
CA PHE A 17 20.18 1.42 -5.85
C PHE A 17 18.68 1.63 -6.11
N GLN A 18 18.35 2.51 -7.07
CA GLN A 18 16.97 2.79 -7.46
C GLN A 18 16.28 1.57 -8.09
N PHE A 19 17.02 0.76 -8.86
CA PHE A 19 16.52 -0.49 -9.43
C PHE A 19 16.22 -1.54 -8.34
N ILE A 20 17.11 -1.69 -7.35
CA ILE A 20 16.89 -2.62 -6.22
C ILE A 20 15.67 -2.19 -5.40
N TYR A 21 15.59 -0.91 -5.04
CA TYR A 21 14.50 -0.38 -4.23
C TYR A 21 13.13 -0.49 -4.94
N CYS A 22 13.10 -0.29 -6.27
CA CYS A 22 11.90 -0.52 -7.08
C CYS A 22 11.40 -1.96 -6.99
N ARG A 23 12.30 -2.93 -7.21
CA ARG A 23 11.94 -4.37 -7.24
C ARG A 23 11.63 -4.96 -5.86
N SER A 24 11.98 -4.26 -4.80
CA SER A 24 11.62 -4.67 -3.45
C SER A 24 10.21 -4.24 -3.10
N LEU A 25 9.75 -3.07 -3.57
CA LEU A 25 8.48 -2.51 -3.12
C LEU A 25 7.25 -3.24 -3.70
N ASP A 26 7.23 -3.57 -5.00
CA ASP A 26 6.14 -4.32 -5.62
C ASP A 26 5.99 -5.71 -5.00
N LYS A 27 7.10 -6.41 -4.78
CA LYS A 27 7.13 -7.70 -4.10
C LYS A 27 6.68 -7.59 -2.65
N TYR A 28 7.10 -6.55 -1.95
CA TYR A 28 6.73 -6.32 -0.56
C TYR A 28 5.23 -6.05 -0.42
N LEU A 29 4.66 -5.19 -1.28
CA LEU A 29 3.22 -4.94 -1.30
C LEU A 29 2.43 -6.21 -1.64
N SER A 30 2.92 -7.01 -2.60
CA SER A 30 2.29 -8.29 -2.94
C SER A 30 2.32 -9.29 -1.77
N PHE A 31 3.42 -9.31 -1.02
CA PHE A 31 3.53 -10.13 0.20
C PHE A 31 2.56 -9.66 1.28
N LEU A 32 2.44 -8.35 1.50
CA LEU A 32 1.46 -7.80 2.43
C LEU A 32 0.03 -8.15 2.02
N ASP A 33 -0.31 -8.04 0.74
CA ASP A 33 -1.63 -8.41 0.21
C ASP A 33 -1.99 -9.86 0.55
N ALA A 34 -1.09 -10.80 0.27
CA ALA A 34 -1.29 -12.22 0.59
C ALA A 34 -1.50 -12.48 2.08
N GLU A 35 -0.71 -11.83 2.95
CA GLU A 35 -0.83 -11.97 4.40
C GLU A 35 -2.14 -11.35 4.93
N ILE A 36 -2.57 -10.21 4.39
CA ILE A 36 -3.84 -9.57 4.74
C ILE A 36 -4.99 -10.49 4.33
N VAL A 37 -5.01 -11.00 3.10
CA VAL A 37 -6.04 -11.95 2.63
C VAL A 37 -6.13 -13.15 3.56
N LYS A 38 -4.98 -13.74 3.90
CA LYS A 38 -4.90 -14.89 4.80
C LYS A 38 -5.55 -14.58 6.16
N GLN A 39 -5.24 -13.44 6.77
CA GLN A 39 -5.80 -13.03 8.06
C GLN A 39 -7.30 -12.69 7.96
N LEU A 40 -7.77 -12.10 6.86
CA LEU A 40 -9.19 -11.82 6.64
C LEU A 40 -10.01 -13.11 6.49
N MET A 41 -9.47 -14.13 5.81
CA MET A 41 -10.16 -15.41 5.59
C MET A 41 -10.08 -16.33 6.82
N TYR A 42 -8.93 -16.35 7.48
CA TYR A 42 -8.60 -17.24 8.59
C TYR A 42 -8.07 -16.43 9.79
N PRO A 43 -8.92 -15.63 10.45
CA PRO A 43 -8.49 -14.80 11.56
C PRO A 43 -8.01 -15.65 12.75
N VAL A 44 -6.94 -15.20 13.40
CA VAL A 44 -6.35 -15.81 14.60
C VAL A 44 -6.34 -14.79 15.72
N LYS A 45 -6.96 -15.09 16.86
CA LYS A 45 -7.24 -14.13 17.95
C LYS A 45 -6.04 -13.25 18.34
N ASP A 46 -4.85 -13.84 18.46
CA ASP A 46 -3.64 -13.15 18.93
C ASP A 46 -2.97 -12.25 17.87
N ASP A 47 -3.50 -12.22 16.64
CA ASP A 47 -2.90 -11.52 15.50
C ASP A 47 -3.67 -10.24 15.09
N ARG A 48 -4.55 -9.74 15.98
CA ARG A 48 -5.48 -8.63 15.66
C ARG A 48 -4.77 -7.33 15.24
N ASN A 49 -3.70 -6.95 15.95
CA ASN A 49 -3.02 -5.67 15.73
C ASN A 49 -2.22 -5.71 14.42
N SER A 50 -1.68 -6.88 14.08
CA SER A 50 -0.85 -7.01 12.88
C SER A 50 -1.66 -6.84 11.60
N LEU A 51 -2.97 -7.17 11.61
CA LEU A 51 -3.85 -6.93 10.46
C LEU A 51 -3.95 -5.45 10.15
N TYR A 52 -4.20 -4.61 11.14
CA TYR A 52 -4.24 -3.16 10.96
C TYR A 52 -2.90 -2.61 10.50
N ASP A 53 -1.80 -3.03 11.14
CA ASP A 53 -0.46 -2.57 10.77
C ASP A 53 -0.11 -2.91 9.33
N ARG A 54 -0.47 -4.12 8.86
CA ARG A 54 -0.22 -4.58 7.49
C ARG A 54 -1.05 -3.81 6.48
N ILE A 55 -2.36 -3.64 6.72
CA ILE A 55 -3.22 -2.87 5.81
C ILE A 55 -2.75 -1.41 5.77
N ASN A 56 -2.41 -0.83 6.91
CA ASN A 56 -1.92 0.55 6.98
C ASN A 56 -0.58 0.72 6.24
N THR A 57 0.35 -0.23 6.43
CA THR A 57 1.62 -0.25 5.70
C THR A 57 1.40 -0.39 4.20
N TYR A 58 0.48 -1.27 3.78
CA TYR A 58 0.11 -1.43 2.38
C TYR A 58 -0.45 -0.11 1.81
N ASN A 59 -1.41 0.52 2.51
CA ASN A 59 -2.04 1.75 2.05
C ASN A 59 -1.06 2.93 1.98
N THR A 60 -0.15 3.05 2.95
CA THR A 60 0.90 4.06 2.93
C THR A 60 1.82 3.87 1.72
N GLY A 61 2.28 2.63 1.47
CA GLY A 61 3.10 2.32 0.31
C GLY A 61 2.38 2.57 -1.01
N LEU A 62 1.10 2.18 -1.12
CA LEU A 62 0.29 2.44 -2.31
C LEU A 62 0.07 3.94 -2.54
N TYR A 63 -0.20 4.70 -1.47
CA TYR A 63 -0.35 6.16 -1.52
C TYR A 63 0.92 6.83 -2.03
N ASP A 64 2.08 6.46 -1.50
CA ASP A 64 3.37 7.02 -1.92
C ASP A 64 3.65 6.74 -3.39
N VAL A 65 3.39 5.51 -3.85
CA VAL A 65 3.53 5.16 -5.27
C VAL A 65 2.55 5.95 -6.13
N ALA A 66 1.26 6.01 -5.76
CA ALA A 66 0.25 6.75 -6.51
C ALA A 66 0.56 8.25 -6.59
N LYS A 67 1.03 8.84 -5.50
CA LYS A 67 1.45 10.25 -5.42
C LYS A 67 2.68 10.53 -6.28
N ALA A 68 3.72 9.70 -6.18
CA ALA A 68 4.94 9.86 -6.97
C ALA A 68 4.67 9.62 -8.47
N TYR A 69 3.84 8.64 -8.81
CA TYR A 69 3.40 8.36 -10.17
C TYR A 69 2.57 9.51 -10.77
N GLY A 70 1.64 10.07 -10.01
CA GLY A 70 0.86 11.25 -10.42
C GLY A 70 1.73 12.48 -10.69
N LYS A 71 2.86 12.62 -9.98
CA LYS A 71 3.90 13.64 -10.24
C LYS A 71 4.87 13.28 -11.38
N LYS A 72 4.66 12.14 -12.06
CA LYS A 72 5.55 11.59 -13.11
C LYS A 72 7.00 11.41 -12.64
N ALA A 73 7.20 11.07 -11.36
CA ALA A 73 8.53 10.77 -10.85
C ALA A 73 9.07 9.51 -11.54
N GLU A 74 10.27 9.61 -12.15
CA GLU A 74 10.84 8.55 -12.98
C GLU A 74 10.96 7.20 -12.25
N HIS A 75 11.32 7.23 -10.96
CA HIS A 75 11.42 6.03 -10.13
C HIS A 75 10.07 5.36 -9.85
N ALA A 76 8.96 6.10 -9.87
CA ALA A 76 7.64 5.57 -9.53
C ALA A 76 6.94 4.90 -10.72
N ILE A 77 7.30 5.29 -11.96
CA ILE A 77 6.73 4.72 -13.19
C ILE A 77 6.90 3.19 -13.27
N PRO A 78 8.10 2.61 -13.10
CA PRO A 78 8.26 1.15 -13.17
C PRO A 78 7.50 0.43 -12.05
N ILE A 79 7.43 0.98 -10.84
CA ILE A 79 6.68 0.40 -9.71
C ILE A 79 5.18 0.43 -9.98
N ALA A 80 4.64 1.57 -10.37
CA ALA A 80 3.23 1.72 -10.70
C ALA A 80 2.82 0.77 -11.84
N ASN A 81 3.66 0.63 -12.87
CA ASN A 81 3.41 -0.30 -13.97
C ASN A 81 3.47 -1.76 -13.50
N ALA A 82 4.38 -2.11 -12.58
CA ALA A 82 4.44 -3.44 -11.99
C ALA A 82 3.18 -3.75 -11.17
N LEU A 83 2.76 -2.83 -10.30
CA LEU A 83 1.51 -2.96 -9.55
C LEU A 83 0.30 -3.09 -10.48
N LYS A 84 0.16 -2.22 -11.48
CA LYS A 84 -0.93 -2.31 -12.46
C LYS A 84 -1.01 -3.66 -13.18
N LYS A 85 0.13 -4.31 -13.43
CA LYS A 85 0.17 -5.67 -14.01
C LYS A 85 -0.34 -6.74 -13.06
N LEU A 86 -0.15 -6.56 -11.75
CA LEU A 86 -0.72 -7.44 -10.72
C LEU A 86 -2.23 -7.23 -10.57
N GLY A 87 -2.71 -6.01 -10.85
CA GLY A 87 -4.10 -5.64 -10.69
C GLY A 87 -4.43 -5.23 -9.25
N MET A 88 -5.69 -4.90 -9.00
CA MET A 88 -6.16 -4.45 -7.68
C MET A 88 -5.83 -5.51 -6.60
N PRO A 89 -5.38 -5.11 -5.39
CA PRO A 89 -5.08 -6.03 -4.31
C PRO A 89 -6.22 -7.00 -4.02
N ASP A 90 -5.86 -8.25 -3.75
CA ASP A 90 -6.80 -9.32 -3.45
C ASP A 90 -7.60 -9.03 -2.17
N PHE A 91 -6.97 -8.45 -1.14
CA PHE A 91 -7.69 -8.10 0.09
C PHE A 91 -8.79 -7.05 -0.13
N ALA A 92 -8.69 -6.23 -1.17
CA ALA A 92 -9.72 -5.23 -1.50
C ALA A 92 -10.86 -5.81 -2.34
N LYS A 93 -10.67 -7.00 -2.93
CA LYS A 93 -11.65 -7.74 -3.75
C LYS A 93 -12.42 -8.79 -2.96
N VAL A 94 -11.82 -9.33 -1.91
CA VAL A 94 -12.39 -10.47 -1.18
C VAL A 94 -13.66 -10.10 -0.43
N GLU A 95 -14.61 -11.03 -0.38
CA GLU A 95 -15.81 -10.91 0.46
C GLU A 95 -15.43 -11.18 1.92
N ILE A 96 -15.57 -10.17 2.77
CA ILE A 96 -15.13 -10.24 4.16
C ILE A 96 -16.32 -10.56 5.08
N ASP A 97 -16.20 -11.63 5.85
CA ASP A 97 -17.10 -11.92 6.97
C ASP A 97 -16.75 -11.04 8.17
N TYR A 98 -17.29 -9.83 8.18
CA TYR A 98 -17.07 -8.87 9.26
C TYR A 98 -17.54 -9.38 10.63
N LYS A 99 -18.58 -10.21 10.67
CA LYS A 99 -19.09 -10.77 11.93
C LYS A 99 -18.09 -11.76 12.51
N LYS A 100 -17.51 -12.63 11.67
CA LYS A 100 -16.44 -13.55 12.08
C LYS A 100 -15.20 -12.80 12.57
N LEU A 101 -14.77 -11.75 11.86
CA LEU A 101 -13.64 -10.92 12.31
C LEU A 101 -13.92 -10.27 13.66
N GLN A 102 -15.12 -9.69 13.81
CA GLN A 102 -15.57 -9.06 15.04
C GLN A 102 -15.50 -10.02 16.23
N GLN A 103 -16.04 -11.23 16.06
CA GLN A 103 -16.03 -12.26 17.10
C GLN A 103 -14.64 -12.82 17.38
N THR A 104 -13.79 -12.99 16.35
CA THR A 104 -12.48 -13.63 16.50
C THR A 104 -11.46 -12.70 17.14
N PHE A 105 -11.47 -11.42 16.77
CA PHE A 105 -10.54 -10.41 17.29
C PHE A 105 -11.08 -9.65 18.49
N ASP A 106 -12.32 -9.93 18.90
CA ASP A 106 -13.03 -9.19 19.94
C ASP A 106 -13.10 -7.69 19.62
N TRP A 107 -13.47 -7.39 18.37
CA TRP A 107 -13.56 -6.02 17.88
C TRP A 107 -14.93 -5.41 18.17
N GLU A 108 -14.93 -4.10 18.42
CA GLU A 108 -16.07 -3.23 18.48
C GLU A 108 -16.51 -2.80 17.07
N ASP A 109 -17.75 -2.31 16.96
CA ASP A 109 -18.31 -1.84 15.68
C ASP A 109 -17.49 -0.70 15.05
N ILE A 110 -16.83 0.11 15.88
CA ILE A 110 -15.97 1.20 15.41
C ILE A 110 -14.74 0.67 14.63
N GLN A 111 -14.15 -0.44 15.07
CA GLN A 111 -13.02 -1.08 14.42
C GLN A 111 -13.43 -1.71 13.09
N ILE A 112 -14.59 -2.37 13.04
CA ILE A 112 -15.17 -2.88 11.78
C ILE A 112 -15.45 -1.74 10.80
N THR A 113 -16.01 -0.63 11.28
CA THR A 113 -16.25 0.56 10.46
C THR A 113 -14.94 1.12 9.92
N HIS A 114 -13.92 1.22 10.76
CA HIS A 114 -12.60 1.69 10.36
C HIS A 114 -11.97 0.78 9.29
N LEU A 115 -12.03 -0.55 9.46
CA LEU A 115 -11.54 -1.50 8.47
C LEU A 115 -12.23 -1.31 7.11
N LYS A 116 -13.56 -1.13 7.10
CA LYS A 116 -14.32 -0.84 5.87
C LYS A 116 -13.85 0.44 5.19
N CYS A 117 -13.64 1.51 5.96
CA CYS A 117 -13.11 2.77 5.43
C CYS A 117 -11.72 2.59 4.81
N ILE A 118 -10.81 1.89 5.49
CA ILE A 118 -9.45 1.66 5.00
C ILE A 118 -9.46 0.87 3.68
N ILE A 119 -10.28 -0.18 3.57
CA ILE A 119 -10.41 -0.97 2.33
C ILE A 119 -10.96 -0.11 1.19
N GLU A 120 -11.95 0.72 1.49
CA GLU A 120 -12.51 1.63 0.49
C GLU A 120 -11.49 2.68 0.05
N ASP A 121 -10.68 3.18 0.96
CA ASP A 121 -9.58 4.09 0.63
C ASP A 121 -8.50 3.40 -0.19
N THR A 122 -8.18 2.11 0.05
CA THR A 122 -7.33 1.31 -0.83
C THR A 122 -7.88 1.30 -2.27
N ARG A 123 -9.19 1.07 -2.44
CA ARG A 123 -9.83 1.05 -3.76
C ARG A 123 -9.73 2.41 -4.46
N LYS A 124 -9.95 3.50 -3.73
CA LYS A 124 -9.78 4.87 -4.26
C LYS A 124 -8.34 5.16 -4.67
N LEU A 125 -7.36 4.77 -3.84
CA LEU A 125 -5.94 4.92 -4.15
C LEU A 125 -5.57 4.11 -5.40
N TRP A 126 -6.11 2.89 -5.52
CA TRP A 126 -5.91 2.06 -6.68
C TRP A 126 -6.48 2.70 -7.96
N ALA A 127 -7.72 3.20 -7.91
CA ALA A 127 -8.33 3.90 -9.04
C ALA A 127 -7.51 5.13 -9.47
N LYS A 128 -6.93 5.87 -8.51
CA LYS A 128 -6.02 7.00 -8.79
C LYS A 128 -4.72 6.54 -9.44
N LEU A 129 -4.18 5.37 -9.04
CA LEU A 129 -3.02 4.78 -9.67
C LEU A 129 -3.32 4.40 -11.12
N GLU A 130 -4.45 3.76 -11.39
CA GLU A 130 -4.90 3.36 -12.73
C GLU A 130 -5.11 4.57 -13.64
N ASN A 131 -5.82 5.59 -13.15
CA ASN A 131 -6.11 6.81 -13.88
C ASN A 131 -5.64 8.06 -13.11
N PRO A 132 -4.39 8.51 -13.34
CA PRO A 132 -3.83 9.69 -12.65
C PRO A 132 -4.56 11.00 -12.94
N ALA A 133 -5.39 11.05 -13.99
CA ALA A 133 -6.20 12.21 -14.33
C ALA A 133 -7.43 12.35 -13.42
N VAL A 134 -7.80 11.30 -12.68
CA VAL A 134 -8.87 11.35 -11.68
C VAL A 134 -8.40 12.20 -10.50
N LYS A 135 -8.87 13.44 -10.46
CA LYS A 135 -8.83 14.25 -9.24
C LYS A 135 -9.80 13.62 -8.26
N VAL A 136 -9.28 13.03 -7.18
CA VAL A 136 -10.13 12.57 -6.07
C VAL A 136 -10.76 13.82 -5.48
N SER A 137 -12.05 14.01 -5.76
CA SER A 137 -12.86 15.11 -5.26
C SER A 137 -13.06 14.95 -3.76
N GLY A 138 -12.06 15.36 -2.99
CA GLY A 138 -12.03 15.12 -1.55
C GLY A 138 -10.63 14.99 -1.01
N GLU A 139 -9.69 15.84 -1.45
CA GLU A 139 -8.45 16.10 -0.71
C GLU A 139 -8.79 16.87 0.58
N SER A 140 -9.76 16.35 1.34
CA SER A 140 -9.84 16.52 2.78
C SER A 140 -8.56 15.87 3.28
N THR A 141 -7.66 16.71 3.76
CA THR A 141 -6.59 16.35 4.68
C THR A 141 -7.21 15.68 5.92
N SER A 142 -7.73 14.47 5.78
CA SER A 142 -8.35 13.69 6.85
C SER A 142 -7.23 12.95 7.56
N SER A 143 -6.69 13.61 8.58
CA SER A 143 -6.33 13.03 9.88
C SER A 143 -5.69 11.63 9.91
N PHE A 144 -4.82 11.28 8.97
CA PHE A 144 -3.98 10.07 9.08
C PHE A 144 -2.82 10.24 10.08
N GLN A 145 -2.92 11.24 10.97
CA GLN A 145 -2.05 11.42 12.11
C GLN A 145 -2.87 11.15 13.37
N ASP A 146 -2.37 10.17 14.15
CA ASP A 146 -2.56 10.04 15.60
C ASP A 146 -3.69 9.14 16.15
N HIS A 147 -3.79 7.90 15.67
CA HIS A 147 -4.38 6.81 16.45
C HIS A 147 -3.35 5.72 16.73
N SER A 148 -2.38 6.02 17.60
CA SER A 148 -1.64 5.00 18.34
C SER A 148 -2.62 4.29 19.27
N TYR A 149 -3.03 3.08 18.91
CA TYR A 149 -3.76 2.20 19.82
C TYR A 149 -2.74 1.57 20.79
N THR A 150 -2.57 2.19 21.96
CA THR A 150 -2.05 1.51 23.17
C THR A 150 -3.12 0.65 23.80
#